data_AF-A0A2M7I6M2-F1
#
_entry.id   AF-A0A2M7I6M2-F1
#
_cell.length_a   1.000
_cell.length_b   1.000
_cell.length_c   1.000
_cell.angle_alpha   90.00
_cell.angle_beta   90.00
_cell.angle_gamma   90.00
#
_symmetry.space_group_name_H-M   'P 1'
#
loop_
_entity.id
_entity.type
_entity.pdbx_description
1 polymer ?
#
loop_
_entity_poly.entity_id
_entity_poly.type
_entity_poly.pdbx_seq_one_letter_code
_entity_poly.pdbx_strand_id
1 'polypeptide(L)' 'MLELDAWLLAFLDDGYSSLGSADRLAFSRLLEQDDGMLFAWLTGRADVPEWARGLLDKILNLKADA' A
#
# COMPACT_ATOMS: atom_id res chain seq x y z
N MET A 1 -7.88 8.91 -5.89
CA MET A 1 -8.43 8.29 -7.14
C MET A 1 -9.26 7.06 -6.76
N LEU A 2 -10.38 6.75 -7.44
CA LEU A 2 -11.29 5.65 -7.04
C LEU A 2 -10.65 4.24 -7.02
N GLU A 3 -9.78 3.93 -7.99
CA GLU A 3 -9.10 2.62 -8.04
C GLU A 3 -8.15 2.41 -6.85
N LEU A 4 -7.40 3.46 -6.48
CA LEU A 4 -6.49 3.42 -5.34
C LEU A 4 -7.27 3.29 -4.03
N ASP A 5 -8.38 4.02 -3.89
CA ASP A 5 -9.29 3.92 -2.74
C ASP A 5 -9.81 2.49 -2.55
N ALA A 6 -10.25 1.84 -3.64
CA ALA A 6 -10.73 0.47 -3.59
C ALA A 6 -9.64 -0.52 -3.15
N TRP A 7 -8.40 -0.34 -3.63
CA TRP A 7 -7.27 -1.18 -3.24
C TRP A 7 -6.88 -0.99 -1.78
N LEU A 8 -6.81 0.26 -1.32
CA LEU A 8 -6.48 0.59 0.07
C LEU A 8 -7.57 0.08 1.02
N LEU A 9 -8.85 0.18 0.65
CA LEU A 9 -9.97 -0.36 1.43
C LEU A 9 -9.92 -1.89 1.53
N ALA A 10 -9.69 -2.60 0.43
CA ALA A 10 -9.54 -4.06 0.44
C ALA A 10 -8.35 -4.49 1.32
N PHE A 11 -7.24 -3.76 1.24
CA PHE A 11 -6.09 -3.98 2.11
C PHE A 11 -6.38 -3.65 3.58
N LEU A 12 -7.19 -2.63 3.86
CA LEU A 12 -7.59 -2.25 5.21
C LEU A 12 -8.43 -3.32 5.89
N ASP A 13 -9.30 -3.99 5.14
CA ASP A 13 -10.18 -5.03 5.66
C ASP A 13 -9.39 -6.31 5.98
N ASP A 14 -8.57 -6.78 5.03
CA ASP A 14 -7.95 -8.10 5.11
C ASP A 14 -6.47 -8.05 5.57
N GLY A 15 -5.69 -7.11 5.03
CA GLY A 15 -4.24 -7.02 5.24
C GLY A 15 -3.81 -6.21 6.48
N TYR A 16 -4.52 -5.13 6.82
CA TYR A 16 -4.12 -4.19 7.87
C TYR A 16 -4.14 -4.81 9.27
N SER A 17 -5.09 -5.71 9.51
CA SER A 17 -5.19 -6.49 10.75
C SER A 17 -3.94 -7.32 11.01
N SER A 18 -3.32 -7.85 9.94
CA SER A 18 -2.11 -8.66 9.99
C SER A 18 -0.81 -7.83 10.00
N LEU A 19 -0.89 -6.50 9.87
CA LEU A 19 0.29 -5.64 9.89
C LEU A 19 0.85 -5.47 11.30
N GLY A 20 2.18 -5.55 11.41
CA GLY A 20 2.92 -5.17 12.61
C GLY A 20 3.00 -3.65 12.79
N SER A 21 3.47 -3.18 13.96
CA SER A 21 3.53 -1.76 14.29
C SER A 21 4.38 -0.92 13.31
N ALA A 22 5.46 -1.48 12.77
CA ALA A 22 6.31 -0.80 11.79
C ALA A 22 5.60 -0.61 10.44
N ASP A 23 4.91 -1.64 9.95
CA ASP A 23 4.15 -1.59 8.70
C ASP A 23 2.96 -0.64 8.80
N ARG A 24 2.27 -0.60 9.96
CA ARG A 24 1.18 0.37 10.20
C ARG A 24 1.67 1.81 10.18
N LEU A 25 2.86 2.08 10.74
CA LEU A 25 3.47 3.41 10.67
C LEU A 25 3.86 3.78 9.24
N ALA A 26 4.40 2.82 8.47
CA ALA A 26 4.64 3.01 7.05
C ALA A 26 3.34 3.27 6.29
N PHE A 27 2.24 2.58 6.63
CA PHE A 27 0.94 2.80 6.00
C PHE A 27 0.39 4.19 6.29
N SER A 28 0.49 4.68 7.53
CA SER A 28 0.14 6.06 7.85
C SER A 28 0.96 7.07 7.04
N ARG A 29 2.27 6.87 6.90
CA ARG A 29 3.13 7.73 6.06
C ARG A 29 2.79 7.65 4.58
N LEU A 30 2.33 6.48 4.13
CA LEU A 30 1.91 6.23 2.76
C LEU A 30 0.64 7.03 2.45
N LEU A 31 -0.33 7.07 3.37
CA LEU A 31 -1.55 7.88 3.22
C LEU A 31 -1.29 9.40 3.21
N GLU A 32 -0.13 9.86 3.69
CA GLU A 32 0.29 11.27 3.60
C GLU A 32 0.87 11.63 2.22
N GLN A 33 1.13 10.65 1.35
CA GLN A 33 1.67 10.86 0.00
C GLN A 33 0.58 11.14 -1.01
N ASP A 34 0.96 11.73 -2.15
CA ASP A 34 0.06 12.03 -3.24
C ASP A 34 -0.46 10.74 -3.93
N ASP A 35 -1.76 10.67 -4.20
CA ASP A 35 -2.42 9.55 -4.88
C ASP A 35 -1.68 9.14 -6.17
N GLY A 36 -1.18 10.11 -6.94
CA GLY A 36 -0.45 9.83 -8.18
C GLY A 36 0.88 9.12 -7.94
N MET A 37 1.57 9.46 -6.86
CA MET A 37 2.82 8.80 -6.45
C MET A 37 2.56 7.39 -5.93
N LEU A 38 1.52 7.23 -5.10
CA LEU A 38 1.09 5.91 -4.60
C LEU A 38 0.76 4.96 -5.74
N PHE A 39 -0.03 5.44 -6.70
CA PHE A 39 -0.37 4.67 -7.88
C PHE A 39 0.85 4.32 -8.72
N ALA A 40 1.81 5.25 -8.86
CA ALA A 40 3.06 4.99 -9.57
C ALA A 40 3.90 3.90 -8.90
N TRP A 41 3.99 3.89 -7.57
CA TRP A 41 4.68 2.83 -6.81
C TRP A 41 4.00 1.47 -6.96
N LEU A 42 2.67 1.42 -6.81
CA LEU A 42 1.90 0.18 -6.91
C LEU A 42 1.92 -0.42 -8.33
N THR A 43 1.97 0.42 -9.36
CA THR A 43 2.03 -0.01 -10.76
C THR A 43 3.46 -0.21 -11.29
N GLY A 44 4.49 -0.01 -10.46
CA GLY A 44 5.89 -0.12 -10.86
C GLY A 44 6.36 0.98 -11.82
N ARG A 45 5.63 2.10 -11.92
CA ARG A 45 5.99 3.28 -12.72
C ARG A 45 6.98 4.20 -12.01
N ALA A 46 7.17 4.04 -10.71
CA ALA A 46 8.14 4.78 -9.90
C ALA A 46 8.88 3.85 -8.93
N ASP A 47 10.10 4.25 -8.53
CA ASP A 47 10.88 3.49 -7.56
C ASP A 47 10.25 3.62 -6.17
N VAL A 48 10.16 2.48 -5.49
CA VAL A 48 9.50 2.37 -4.19
C VAL A 48 10.53 2.65 -3.09
N PRO A 49 10.27 3.62 -2.19
CA PRO A 49 11.20 3.91 -1.12
C PRO A 49 11.33 2.73 -0.15
N GLU A 50 12.51 2.53 0.42
CA GLU A 50 12.82 1.36 1.26
C GLU A 50 11.85 1.16 2.43
N TRP A 51 11.39 2.26 3.04
CA TRP A 51 10.42 2.22 4.13
C TRP A 51 9.03 1.73 3.70
N ALA A 52 8.67 1.88 2.43
CA ALA A 52 7.37 1.47 1.88
C ALA A 52 7.44 0.12 1.17
N ARG A 53 8.64 -0.34 0.76
CA ARG A 53 8.85 -1.56 -0.03
C ARG A 53 8.23 -2.80 0.63
N GLY A 54 8.45 -3.01 1.93
CA GLY A 54 7.88 -4.17 2.64
C GLY A 54 6.35 -4.13 2.75
N LEU A 55 5.77 -2.94 2.90
CA LEU A 55 4.33 -2.75 2.97
C LEU A 55 3.68 -2.94 1.59
N LEU A 56 4.25 -2.33 0.55
CA LEU A 56 3.73 -2.43 -0.82
C LEU A 56 3.78 -3.85 -1.35
N ASP A 57 4.81 -4.63 -1.00
CA ASP A 57 4.88 -6.05 -1.33
C ASP A 57 3.70 -6.84 -0.72
N LYS A 58 3.34 -6.55 0.55
CA LYS A 58 2.16 -7.15 1.21
C LYS A 58 0.85 -6.73 0.53
N ILE A 59 0.70 -5.46 0.17
CA ILE A 59 -0.49 -4.94 -0.53
C ILE A 59 -0.64 -5.62 -1.89
N LEU A 60 0.45 -5.77 -2.65
CA LEU A 60 0.45 -6.40 -3.97
C LEU A 60 0.20 -7.91 -3.91
N ASN A 61 0.75 -8.61 -2.89
CA ASN A 61 0.47 -10.02 -2.66
C ASN A 61 -1.01 -10.27 -2.32
N LEU A 62 -1.62 -9.42 -1.50
CA LEU A 62 -3.06 -9.51 -1.20
C LEU A 62 -3.92 -9.36 -2.46
N LYS A 63 -3.54 -8.44 -3.35
CA LYS A 63 -4.20 -8.21 -4.65
C LYS A 63 -4.06 -9.39 -5.63
N ALA A 64 -3.14 -10.32 -5.40
CA ALA A 64 -2.97 -11.50 -6.26
C ALA A 64 -3.90 -12.66 -5.85
N ASP A 65 -4.35 -12.67 -4.59
CA ASP A 65 -5.23 -13.70 -4.02
C ASP A 65 -6.72 -13.31 -4.04
N ALA A 66 -7.03 -12.02 -4.28
CA ALA A 66 -8.38 -11.45 -4.43
C ALA A 66 -8.78 -11.25 -5.90
#